data_AF-A0A7J4RET7-F1
#
_entry.id   AF-A0A7J4RET7-F1
#
_cell.length_a   1.000
_cell.length_b   1.000
_cell.length_c   1.000
_cell.angle_alpha   90.00
_cell.angle_beta   90.00
_cell.angle_gamma   90.00
#
_symmetry.space_group_name_H-M   'P 1'
#
loop_
_entity.id
_entity.type
_entity.pdbx_description
1 polymer ?
#
loop_
_entity_poly.entity_id
_entity_poly.type
_entity_poly.pdbx_seq_one_letter_code
_entity_poly.pdbx_strand_id
1 'polypeptide(L)'
;MRASLDELFTMVTQSRFSVTAGDLEIDLSGATVEVDARLIQMRHDDTWSIVLERLRDARDAAIDAAIDAARDVGLPERGSAFRALVETCSLNKKPDQVLAAIHYLRDVESVTDSPPRVVNQLFSDAGIEPPGNLSLYLNRLKERGLLMVPLEYGDKNRYSILTSAGKAHLDKQSTS
;
A
#
# COMPACT_ATOMS: atom_id res chain seq x y z
N MET A 1 57.80 9.62 -19.47
CA MET A 1 56.68 9.02 -18.75
C MET A 1 55.68 10.11 -18.42
N ARG A 2 54.59 10.22 -19.19
CA ARG A 2 53.45 11.10 -18.89
C ARG A 2 52.28 10.17 -18.63
N ALA A 3 51.76 10.20 -17.40
CA ALA A 3 50.49 9.58 -17.09
C ALA A 3 49.41 10.29 -17.91
N SER A 4 48.58 9.52 -18.61
CA SER A 4 47.42 10.02 -19.36
C SER A 4 46.38 10.55 -18.38
N LEU A 5 45.83 11.72 -18.69
CA LEU A 5 44.79 12.41 -17.94
C LEU A 5 43.43 11.66 -17.86
N ASP A 6 43.35 10.41 -18.32
CA ASP A 6 42.12 9.65 -18.46
C ASP A 6 41.66 8.91 -17.18
N GLU A 7 42.44 8.92 -16.09
CA GLU A 7 42.06 8.25 -14.82
C GLU A 7 41.38 9.19 -13.80
N LEU A 8 41.00 10.41 -14.19
CA LEU A 8 40.30 11.39 -13.32
C LEU A 8 38.84 11.65 -13.73
N PHE A 9 38.18 10.70 -14.41
CA PHE A 9 36.73 10.74 -14.55
C PHE A 9 36.08 10.13 -13.30
N THR A 10 35.73 11.01 -12.37
CA THR A 10 34.68 10.76 -11.37
C THR A 10 33.46 10.20 -12.12
N MET A 11 33.11 8.93 -11.88
CA MET A 11 31.84 8.38 -12.36
C MET A 11 30.73 9.24 -11.75
N VAL A 12 30.11 10.09 -12.58
CA VAL A 12 28.93 10.86 -12.17
C VAL A 12 27.78 9.88 -12.07
N THR A 13 27.46 9.48 -10.83
CA THR A 13 26.28 8.65 -10.55
C THR A 13 25.04 9.41 -11.01
N GLN A 14 24.28 8.81 -11.91
CA GLN A 14 22.99 9.35 -12.35
C GLN A 14 21.88 8.84 -11.44
N SER A 15 20.96 9.73 -11.10
CA SER A 15 19.76 9.44 -10.32
C SER A 15 18.53 9.94 -11.06
N ARG A 16 17.42 9.23 -10.90
CA ARG A 16 16.10 9.64 -11.35
C ARG A 16 15.11 9.53 -10.20
N PHE A 17 14.26 10.53 -10.05
CA PHE A 17 13.18 10.61 -9.10
C PHE A 17 11.90 10.95 -9.88
N SER A 18 10.89 10.09 -9.80
CA SER A 18 9.61 10.30 -10.48
C SER A 18 8.43 10.06 -9.53
N VAL A 19 7.47 10.98 -9.52
CA VAL A 19 6.19 10.84 -8.80
C VAL A 19 5.06 11.18 -9.74
N THR A 20 4.06 10.32 -9.78
CA THR A 20 2.83 10.52 -10.55
C THR A 20 1.65 10.33 -9.62
N ALA A 21 0.79 11.34 -9.50
CA ALA A 21 -0.41 11.31 -8.67
C ALA A 21 -1.53 12.12 -9.32
N GLY A 22 -2.56 11.44 -9.83
CA GLY A 22 -3.63 12.09 -10.58
C GLY A 22 -3.10 12.76 -11.86
N ASP A 23 -3.28 14.08 -11.97
CA ASP A 23 -2.80 14.93 -13.06
C ASP A 23 -1.38 15.49 -12.83
N LEU A 24 -0.76 15.17 -11.70
CA LEU A 24 0.56 15.67 -11.34
C LEU A 24 1.66 14.68 -11.72
N GLU A 25 2.58 15.11 -12.58
CA GLU A 25 3.79 14.37 -12.95
C GLU A 25 5.02 15.20 -12.58
N ILE A 26 5.87 14.65 -11.70
CA ILE A 26 7.18 15.21 -11.36
C ILE A 26 8.22 14.21 -11.83
N ASP A 27 9.05 14.63 -12.78
CA ASP A 27 10.17 13.82 -13.30
C ASP A 27 11.47 14.61 -13.18
N LEU A 28 12.37 14.13 -12.33
CA LEU A 28 13.69 14.69 -12.12
C LEU A 28 14.73 13.64 -12.48
N SER A 29 15.62 13.96 -13.42
CA SER A 29 16.75 13.11 -13.78
C SER A 29 18.01 13.94 -13.88
N GLY A 30 19.13 13.43 -13.37
CA GLY A 30 20.41 14.13 -13.45
C GLY A 30 21.49 13.46 -12.61
N ALA A 31 22.58 14.18 -12.37
CA ALA A 31 23.59 13.74 -11.42
C ALA A 31 22.99 13.64 -10.02
N THR A 32 23.38 12.64 -9.22
CA THR A 32 22.82 12.43 -7.86
C THR A 32 22.84 13.70 -7.00
N VAL A 33 23.92 14.47 -7.05
CA VAL A 33 24.07 15.73 -6.31
C VAL A 33 23.08 16.80 -6.77
N GLU A 34 22.77 16.85 -8.07
CA GLU A 34 21.81 17.80 -8.65
C GLU A 34 20.38 17.42 -8.28
N VAL A 35 20.06 16.12 -8.32
CA VAL A 35 18.75 15.59 -7.91
C VAL A 35 18.53 15.84 -6.41
N ASP A 36 19.53 15.58 -5.56
CA ASP A 36 19.43 15.82 -4.11
C ASP A 36 19.26 17.31 -3.78
N ALA A 37 20.00 18.21 -4.45
CA ALA A 37 19.85 19.65 -4.26
C ALA A 37 18.43 20.13 -4.61
N ARG A 38 17.88 19.65 -5.74
CA ARG A 38 16.49 19.95 -6.13
C ARG A 38 15.47 19.39 -5.14
N LEU A 39 15.67 18.18 -4.64
CA LEU A 39 14.80 17.56 -3.63
C LEU A 39 14.79 18.35 -2.31
N ILE A 40 15.94 18.87 -1.88
CA ILE A 40 16.06 19.73 -0.69
C ILE A 40 15.35 21.07 -0.91
N GLN A 41 15.51 21.67 -2.08
CA GLN A 41 14.91 22.96 -2.41
C GLN A 41 13.37 22.86 -2.45
N MET A 42 12.83 21.81 -3.09
CA MET A 42 11.39 21.53 -3.08
C MET A 42 10.84 21.31 -1.65
N ARG A 43 11.67 20.87 -0.69
CA ARG A 43 11.27 20.66 0.72
C ARG A 43 11.17 21.96 1.49
N HIS A 44 11.93 22.98 1.10
CA HIS A 44 11.82 24.31 1.68
C HIS A 44 10.71 25.15 1.04
N ASP A 45 10.40 24.91 -0.23
CA ASP A 45 9.42 25.71 -0.98
C ASP A 45 7.96 25.25 -0.78
N ASP A 46 7.64 24.54 0.31
CA ASP A 46 6.32 23.93 0.63
C ASP A 46 5.71 23.05 -0.48
N THR A 47 6.44 22.83 -1.58
CA THR A 47 5.99 22.12 -2.77
C THR A 47 5.70 20.66 -2.42
N TRP A 48 6.50 20.07 -1.53
CA TRP A 48 6.24 18.73 -1.00
C TRP A 48 4.96 18.62 -0.17
N SER A 49 4.65 19.62 0.64
CA SER A 49 3.42 19.66 1.43
C SER A 49 2.21 19.71 0.52
N ILE A 50 2.26 20.55 -0.53
CA ILE A 50 1.21 20.69 -1.56
C ILE A 50 1.06 19.39 -2.38
N VAL A 51 2.16 18.74 -2.76
CA VAL A 51 2.14 17.47 -3.48
C VAL A 51 1.48 16.38 -2.64
N LEU A 52 1.84 16.28 -1.36
CA LEU A 52 1.27 15.28 -0.43
C LEU A 52 -0.21 15.56 -0.14
N GLU A 53 -0.62 16.82 -0.05
CA GLU A 53 -2.01 17.23 0.10
C GLU A 53 -2.82 16.84 -1.14
N ARG A 54 -2.35 17.19 -2.33
CA ARG A 54 -3.01 16.78 -3.60
C ARG A 54 -3.07 15.28 -3.79
N LEU A 55 -2.06 14.54 -3.32
CA LEU A 55 -2.04 13.08 -3.38
C LEU A 55 -3.07 12.47 -2.42
N ARG A 56 -3.32 13.11 -1.27
CA ARG A 56 -4.43 12.75 -0.38
C ARG A 56 -5.78 13.11 -1.00
N ASP A 57 -5.93 14.29 -1.60
CA ASP A 57 -7.16 14.71 -2.25
C ASP A 57 -7.53 13.80 -3.43
N ALA A 58 -6.54 13.42 -4.26
CA ALA A 58 -6.75 12.48 -5.37
C ALA A 58 -7.15 11.08 -4.89
N ARG A 59 -6.55 10.63 -3.77
CA ARG A 59 -6.96 9.38 -3.11
C ARG A 59 -8.40 9.49 -2.60
N ASP A 60 -8.75 10.57 -1.92
CA ASP A 60 -10.07 10.76 -1.34
C ASP A 60 -11.14 10.89 -2.44
N ALA A 61 -10.84 11.58 -3.54
CA ALA A 61 -11.70 11.63 -4.73
C ALA A 61 -11.88 10.26 -5.41
N ALA A 62 -10.83 9.42 -5.45
CA ALA A 62 -10.93 8.06 -5.95
C ALA A 62 -11.77 7.16 -5.03
N ILE A 63 -11.69 7.38 -3.71
CA ILE A 63 -12.54 6.72 -2.71
C ILE A 63 -13.99 7.16 -2.89
N ASP A 64 -14.27 8.45 -3.03
CA ASP A 64 -15.61 9.00 -3.25
C ASP A 64 -16.22 8.48 -4.56
N ALA A 65 -15.43 8.43 -5.65
CA ALA A 65 -15.88 7.86 -6.92
C ALA A 65 -16.16 6.34 -6.82
N ALA A 66 -15.38 5.61 -6.01
CA ALA A 66 -15.64 4.20 -5.71
C ALA A 66 -16.90 4.02 -4.83
N ILE A 67 -17.18 4.95 -3.91
CA ILE A 67 -18.40 5.00 -3.10
C ILE A 67 -19.63 5.25 -3.98
N ASP A 68 -19.57 6.20 -4.91
CA ASP A 68 -20.67 6.50 -5.83
C ASP A 68 -20.94 5.33 -6.79
N ALA A 69 -19.89 4.70 -7.33
CA ALA A 69 -20.03 3.51 -8.17
C ALA A 69 -20.59 2.30 -7.39
N ALA A 70 -20.34 2.21 -6.08
CA ALA A 70 -20.86 1.15 -5.24
C ALA A 70 -22.35 1.28 -4.92
N ARG A 71 -22.87 2.51 -4.81
CA ARG A 71 -24.31 2.77 -4.59
C ARG A 71 -25.18 2.21 -5.71
N ASP A 72 -24.66 2.19 -6.94
CA ASP A 72 -25.39 1.68 -8.10
C ASP A 72 -25.50 0.15 -8.16
N VAL A 73 -24.71 -0.60 -7.38
CA VAL A 73 -24.61 -2.09 -7.47
C VAL A 73 -25.20 -2.83 -6.25
N GLY A 74 -25.66 -2.11 -5.21
CA GLY A 74 -26.35 -2.71 -4.05
C GLY A 74 -25.45 -3.52 -3.09
N LEU A 75 -24.13 -3.35 -3.18
CA LEU A 75 -23.16 -3.84 -2.19
C LEU A 75 -23.12 -2.87 -1.00
N PRO A 76 -23.00 -3.34 0.26
CA PRO A 76 -22.68 -2.45 1.38
C PRO A 76 -21.39 -1.66 1.05
N GLU A 77 -21.34 -0.34 1.32
CA GLU A 77 -20.17 0.53 1.01
C GLU A 77 -18.82 -0.08 1.46
N ARG A 78 -18.85 -0.84 2.56
CA ARG A 78 -17.71 -1.58 3.10
C ARG A 78 -17.22 -2.72 2.20
N GLY A 79 -18.16 -3.51 1.66
CA GLY A 79 -17.86 -4.65 0.81
C GLY A 79 -17.34 -4.24 -0.56
N SER A 80 -17.92 -3.20 -1.15
CA SER A 80 -17.46 -2.63 -2.42
C SER A 80 -16.07 -2.03 -2.32
N ALA A 81 -15.77 -1.27 -1.26
CA ALA A 81 -14.44 -0.70 -1.03
C ALA A 81 -13.37 -1.80 -0.89
N PHE A 82 -13.66 -2.86 -0.14
CA PHE A 82 -12.75 -4.01 -0.04
C PHE A 82 -12.60 -4.74 -1.38
N ARG A 83 -13.69 -4.91 -2.13
CA ARG A 83 -13.66 -5.53 -3.47
C ARG A 83 -12.78 -4.75 -4.42
N ALA A 84 -12.94 -3.42 -4.48
CA ALA A 84 -12.14 -2.53 -5.32
C ALA A 84 -10.64 -2.65 -4.99
N LEU A 85 -10.28 -2.76 -3.70
CA LEU A 85 -8.90 -2.98 -3.28
C LEU A 85 -8.35 -4.32 -3.80
N VAL A 86 -9.12 -5.40 -3.67
CA VAL A 86 -8.71 -6.74 -4.15
C VAL A 86 -8.53 -6.77 -5.66
N GLU A 87 -9.45 -6.16 -6.41
CA GLU A 87 -9.42 -6.11 -7.88
C GLU A 87 -8.30 -5.20 -8.39
N THR A 88 -8.16 -4.00 -7.84
CA THR A 88 -7.10 -3.03 -8.23
C THR A 88 -5.71 -3.60 -8.00
N CYS A 89 -5.51 -4.30 -6.88
CA CYS A 89 -4.22 -4.90 -6.55
C CYS A 89 -4.03 -6.31 -7.14
N SER A 90 -4.93 -6.76 -8.03
CA SER A 90 -4.88 -8.09 -8.68
C SER A 90 -4.66 -9.26 -7.71
N LEU A 91 -5.26 -9.19 -6.52
CA LEU A 91 -5.05 -10.16 -5.44
C LEU A 91 -5.86 -11.44 -5.67
N ASN A 92 -5.35 -12.29 -6.54
CA ASN A 92 -6.02 -13.52 -6.97
C ASN A 92 -5.89 -14.68 -5.97
N LYS A 93 -4.86 -14.64 -5.10
CA LYS A 93 -4.56 -15.73 -4.17
C LYS A 93 -5.24 -15.49 -2.82
N LYS A 94 -5.90 -16.51 -2.29
CA LYS A 94 -6.60 -16.43 -0.99
C LYS A 94 -5.72 -15.91 0.18
N PRO A 95 -4.44 -16.31 0.33
CA PRO A 95 -3.57 -15.72 1.35
C PRO A 95 -3.39 -14.21 1.21
N ASP A 96 -3.27 -13.70 -0.01
CA ASP A 96 -3.07 -12.28 -0.28
C ASP A 96 -4.37 -11.50 -0.05
N GLN A 97 -5.52 -12.07 -0.42
CA GLN A 97 -6.84 -11.52 -0.07
C GLN A 97 -7.07 -11.45 1.44
N VAL A 98 -6.64 -12.47 2.20
CA VAL A 98 -6.71 -12.45 3.67
C VAL A 98 -5.80 -11.38 4.24
N LEU A 99 -4.59 -11.22 3.70
CA LEU A 99 -3.66 -10.17 4.12
C LEU A 99 -4.24 -8.77 3.86
N ALA A 100 -4.85 -8.57 2.69
CA ALA A 100 -5.55 -7.34 2.33
C ALA A 100 -6.77 -7.07 3.22
N ALA A 101 -7.54 -8.11 3.59
CA ALA A 101 -8.67 -7.95 4.51
C ALA A 101 -8.21 -7.44 5.89
N ILE A 102 -7.09 -7.95 6.42
CA ILE A 102 -6.53 -7.46 7.68
C ILE A 102 -6.04 -6.02 7.52
N HIS A 103 -5.36 -5.69 6.41
CA HIS A 103 -4.92 -4.32 6.14
C HIS A 103 -6.10 -3.34 6.10
N TYR A 104 -7.13 -3.67 5.33
CA TYR A 104 -8.34 -2.86 5.20
C TYR A 104 -9.00 -2.61 6.56
N LEU A 105 -9.21 -3.66 7.36
CA LEU A 105 -9.81 -3.52 8.68
C LEU A 105 -8.98 -2.65 9.64
N ARG A 106 -7.65 -2.75 9.59
CA ARG A 106 -6.76 -2.05 10.53
C ARG A 106 -6.43 -0.62 10.11
N ASP A 107 -5.99 -0.46 8.88
CA ASP A 107 -5.40 0.79 8.39
C ASP A 107 -6.43 1.67 7.67
N VAL A 108 -7.52 1.10 7.14
CA VAL A 108 -8.61 1.88 6.49
C VAL A 108 -9.76 2.11 7.47
N GLU A 109 -10.29 1.06 8.09
CA GLU A 109 -11.46 1.17 8.98
C GLU A 109 -11.11 1.42 10.45
N SER A 110 -9.83 1.37 10.82
CA SER A 110 -9.38 1.52 12.22
C SER A 110 -10.04 0.53 13.21
N VAL A 111 -10.49 -0.63 12.72
CA VAL A 111 -11.07 -1.71 13.52
C VAL A 111 -9.93 -2.53 14.10
N THR A 112 -9.65 -2.41 15.39
CA THR A 112 -8.57 -3.17 16.06
C THR A 112 -8.97 -4.63 16.37
N ASP A 113 -10.24 -4.86 16.68
CA ASP A 113 -10.76 -6.17 17.07
C ASP A 113 -11.64 -6.78 15.96
N SER A 114 -11.08 -7.71 15.20
CA SER A 114 -11.79 -8.38 14.11
C SER A 114 -11.82 -9.90 14.33
N PRO A 115 -12.83 -10.45 15.05
CA PRO A 115 -13.00 -11.89 15.16
C PRO A 115 -13.29 -12.51 13.78
N PRO A 116 -13.11 -13.84 13.59
CA PRO A 116 -13.25 -14.48 12.29
C PRO A 116 -14.54 -14.17 11.54
N ARG A 117 -15.65 -14.05 12.27
CA ARG A 117 -16.96 -13.64 11.74
C ARG A 117 -16.95 -12.26 11.07
N VAL A 118 -16.20 -11.29 11.58
CA VAL A 118 -16.08 -9.95 10.98
C VAL A 118 -15.30 -10.02 9.68
N VAL A 119 -14.19 -10.76 9.67
CA VAL A 119 -13.37 -10.93 8.46
C VAL A 119 -14.17 -11.68 7.39
N ASN A 120 -14.83 -12.79 7.73
CA ASN A 120 -15.64 -13.55 6.77
C ASN A 120 -16.84 -12.74 6.23
N GLN A 121 -17.43 -11.88 7.07
CA GLN A 121 -18.49 -10.98 6.62
C GLN A 121 -17.95 -9.98 5.58
N LEU A 122 -16.75 -9.43 5.77
CA LEU A 122 -16.14 -8.52 4.79
C LEU A 122 -15.97 -9.18 3.40
N PHE A 123 -15.55 -10.44 3.36
CA PHE A 123 -15.50 -11.21 2.10
C PHE A 123 -16.89 -11.37 1.49
N SER A 124 -17.88 -11.72 2.31
CA SER A 124 -19.27 -11.93 1.86
C SER A 124 -19.90 -10.62 1.33
N ASP A 125 -19.68 -9.52 2.04
CA ASP A 125 -20.14 -8.18 1.66
C ASP A 125 -19.51 -7.72 0.35
N ALA A 126 -18.29 -8.16 0.04
CA ALA A 126 -17.60 -7.89 -1.22
C ALA A 126 -18.01 -8.82 -2.39
N GLY A 127 -18.85 -9.83 -2.12
CA GLY A 127 -19.18 -10.88 -3.09
C GLY A 127 -17.97 -11.77 -3.44
N ILE A 128 -16.99 -11.87 -2.54
CA ILE A 128 -15.81 -12.72 -2.68
C ILE A 128 -16.02 -13.96 -1.78
N GLU A 129 -15.71 -15.14 -2.30
CA GLU A 129 -15.79 -16.35 -1.50
C GLU A 129 -14.87 -16.25 -0.26
N PRO A 130 -15.37 -16.47 0.97
CA PRO A 130 -14.54 -16.48 2.17
C PRO A 130 -13.41 -17.52 2.12
N PRO A 131 -12.35 -17.38 2.94
CA PRO A 131 -11.22 -18.31 2.94
C PRO A 131 -11.52 -19.69 3.56
N GLY A 132 -12.71 -19.91 4.10
CA GLY A 132 -13.04 -21.12 4.86
C GLY A 132 -12.29 -21.15 6.19
N ASN A 133 -11.11 -21.79 6.24
CA ASN A 133 -10.29 -21.86 7.45
C ASN A 133 -9.41 -20.62 7.63
N LEU A 134 -10.01 -19.50 8.02
CA LEU A 134 -9.31 -18.23 8.22
C LEU A 134 -8.13 -18.34 9.19
N SER A 135 -8.28 -19.05 10.30
CA SER A 135 -7.22 -19.20 11.31
C SER A 135 -5.95 -19.84 10.73
N LEU A 136 -6.10 -20.81 9.81
CA LEU A 136 -4.96 -21.41 9.11
C LEU A 136 -4.21 -20.38 8.25
N TYR A 137 -4.94 -19.53 7.51
CA TYR A 137 -4.30 -18.49 6.69
C TYR A 137 -3.58 -17.47 7.58
N LEU A 138 -4.22 -17.00 8.66
CA LEU A 138 -3.62 -16.05 9.57
C LEU A 138 -2.34 -16.62 10.21
N ASN A 139 -2.36 -17.88 10.66
CA ASN A 139 -1.19 -18.52 11.22
C ASN A 139 -0.05 -18.66 10.20
N ARG A 140 -0.34 -19.10 8.97
CA ARG A 140 0.67 -19.19 7.90
C ARG A 140 1.25 -17.83 7.52
N LEU A 141 0.43 -16.78 7.52
CA LEU A 141 0.89 -15.41 7.26
C LEU A 141 1.77 -14.88 8.40
N LYS A 142 1.47 -15.24 9.66
CA LYS A 142 2.33 -14.96 10.81
C LYS A 142 3.67 -15.71 10.73
N GLU A 143 3.63 -17.00 10.41
CA GLU A 143 4.84 -17.83 10.22
C GLU A 143 5.75 -17.28 9.11
N ARG A 144 5.16 -16.68 8.07
CA ARG A 144 5.89 -15.99 6.99
C ARG A 144 6.38 -14.59 7.37
N GLY A 145 6.08 -14.10 8.58
CA GLY A 145 6.44 -12.77 9.05
C GLY A 145 5.67 -11.62 8.41
N LEU A 146 4.56 -11.91 7.72
CA LEU A 146 3.71 -10.89 7.06
C LEU A 146 2.67 -10.29 8.01
N LEU A 147 2.25 -11.09 8.99
CA LEU A 147 1.38 -10.66 10.08
C LEU A 147 2.10 -10.80 11.42
N MET A 148 1.68 -10.00 12.39
CA MET A 148 2.02 -10.18 13.79
C MET A 148 0.81 -9.86 14.67
N VAL A 149 0.85 -10.31 15.93
CA VAL A 149 -0.10 -9.88 16.95
C VAL A 149 0.68 -9.02 17.96
N PRO A 150 0.22 -7.80 18.29
CA PRO A 150 0.87 -7.00 19.33
C PRO A 150 0.87 -7.74 20.67
N LEU A 151 1.95 -7.57 21.44
CA LEU A 151 2.20 -8.34 22.66
C LEU A 151 1.07 -8.21 23.70
N GLU A 152 0.42 -7.05 23.78
CA GLU A 152 -0.70 -6.81 24.70
C GLU A 152 -1.92 -7.70 24.43
N TYR A 153 -2.03 -8.28 23.23
CA TYR A 153 -3.13 -9.14 22.82
C TYR A 153 -2.79 -10.64 22.83
N GLY A 154 -1.55 -11.01 23.20
CA GLY A 154 -1.06 -12.39 23.19
C GLY A 154 -0.98 -12.96 21.78
N ASP A 155 -1.46 -14.19 21.56
CA ASP A 155 -1.45 -14.85 20.23
C ASP A 155 -2.84 -14.87 19.55
N LYS A 156 -3.70 -13.92 19.91
CA LYS A 156 -5.08 -13.89 19.41
C LYS A 156 -5.14 -13.29 18.00
N ASN A 157 -5.40 -14.15 17.00
CA ASN A 157 -5.56 -13.78 15.59
C ASN A 157 -6.55 -12.63 15.29
N ARG A 158 -7.52 -12.38 16.17
CA ARG A 158 -8.49 -11.28 16.01
C ARG A 158 -7.86 -9.87 16.09
N TYR A 159 -6.62 -9.78 16.57
CA TYR A 159 -5.84 -8.55 16.70
C TYR A 159 -4.61 -8.54 15.78
N SER A 160 -4.54 -9.44 14.80
CA SER A 160 -3.42 -9.44 13.85
C SER A 160 -3.33 -8.10 13.11
N ILE A 161 -2.10 -7.65 12.89
CA ILE A 161 -1.74 -6.45 12.12
C ILE A 161 -0.65 -6.83 11.10
N LEU A 162 -0.52 -6.02 10.04
CA LEU A 162 0.54 -6.20 9.06
C LEU A 162 1.89 -5.75 9.64
N THR A 163 2.92 -6.53 9.36
CA THR A 163 4.31 -6.08 9.54
C THR A 163 4.73 -5.20 8.36
N SER A 164 5.89 -4.54 8.46
CA SER A 164 6.48 -3.83 7.33
C SER A 164 6.70 -4.76 6.12
N ALA A 165 7.06 -6.02 6.35
CA ALA A 165 7.20 -7.02 5.29
C ALA A 165 5.85 -7.40 4.66
N GLY A 166 4.79 -7.47 5.47
CA GLY A 166 3.42 -7.68 4.99
C GLY A 166 2.93 -6.55 4.08
N LYS A 167 3.19 -5.29 4.46
CA LYS A 167 2.86 -4.11 3.65
C LYS A 167 3.62 -4.12 2.31
N ALA A 168 4.95 -4.30 2.37
CA ALA A 168 5.78 -4.39 1.17
C ALA A 168 5.39 -5.57 0.24
N HIS A 169 4.90 -6.68 0.80
CA HIS A 169 4.38 -7.80 0.02
C HIS A 169 3.13 -7.43 -0.76
N LEU A 170 2.19 -6.68 -0.16
CA LEU A 170 1.00 -6.17 -0.87
C LEU A 170 1.39 -5.14 -1.94
N ASP A 171 2.29 -4.20 -1.62
CA ASP A 171 2.75 -3.17 -2.56
C ASP A 171 3.42 -3.77 -3.80
N LYS A 172 4.15 -4.89 -3.63
CA LYS A 172 4.76 -5.60 -4.75
C LYS A 172 3.72 -6.23 -5.67
N GLN A 173 2.62 -6.74 -5.11
CA GLN A 173 1.55 -7.37 -5.89
C GLN A 173 0.70 -6.34 -6.64
N SER A 174 0.52 -5.13 -6.08
CA SER A 174 -0.23 -4.06 -6.76
C SER A 174 0.50 -3.44 -7.95
N THR A 175 1.82 -3.62 -8.05
CA THR A 175 2.66 -3.07 -9.13
C THR A 175 3.01 -4.11 -10.20
N SER A 176 2.59 -5.37 -10.04
CA SER A 176 2.88 -6.49 -10.97
C SER A 176 1.72 -6.75 -11.92
#